data_AF-A0A1V8UI45-F1
#
_entry.id   AF-A0A1V8UI45-F1
#
_cell.length_a   1.000
_cell.length_b   1.000
_cell.length_c   1.000
_cell.angle_alpha   90.00
_cell.angle_beta   90.00
_cell.angle_gamma   90.00
#
_symmetry.space_group_name_H-M   'P 1'
#
loop_
_entity.id
_entity.type
_entity.pdbx_description
1 polymer ?
#
loop_
_entity_poly.entity_id
_entity_poly.type
_entity_poly.pdbx_seq_one_letter_code
_entity_poly.pdbx_strand_id
1 'polypeptide(L)'
;MTAVHMDLIDRKVTRSSSPKTLIHLGQALRGLTAELHNDSADLSLVFFTVGLLAYHDLDEQRMAAIYSTQPLQFVPLVQSPQNLQVFLQLGYNLAHAQAKHSLIHQLGGLDKLSIPGLGAAAAYLEMCNASKLYQCPRYDNFWHTERFVDIMRGTSGVNEPHPTSVATGRGFFLYAQPGLTAPMLSILIQFSAVNERLKHESVTETGTVLDSTQRVQRLRNKLQYQLLSLPTWDDLDSEKQKASTRHVYDCVRLAAVIYSNAVLLALPHHTGWHTALALRLRDLIDIDDWRDDPSTHPVLLWILTVGGIAADRSEDRTFYEDHLSELLRMMDSPSWKAVERTLEGFLWSREACKHGAAMLWQSL
;
A
#
# COMPACT_ATOMS: atom_id res chain seq x y z
N MET A 1 -20.75 -12.85 -7.30
CA MET A 1 -20.03 -11.56 -7.28
C MET A 1 -20.96 -10.37 -7.52
N THR A 2 -21.72 -10.29 -8.63
CA THR A 2 -22.62 -9.13 -8.89
C THR A 2 -23.57 -8.82 -7.74
N ALA A 3 -24.17 -9.84 -7.13
CA ALA A 3 -25.03 -9.68 -5.94
C ALA A 3 -24.28 -9.06 -4.74
N VAL A 4 -23.06 -9.54 -4.46
CA VAL A 4 -22.18 -9.04 -3.39
C VAL A 4 -21.78 -7.59 -3.65
N HIS A 5 -21.39 -7.27 -4.90
CA HIS A 5 -21.01 -5.92 -5.29
C HIS A 5 -22.17 -4.93 -5.13
N MET A 6 -23.38 -5.30 -5.57
CA MET A 6 -24.58 -4.48 -5.41
C MET A 6 -24.95 -4.29 -3.93
N ASP A 7 -24.81 -5.33 -3.11
CA ASP A 7 -25.08 -5.25 -1.67
C ASP A 7 -24.08 -4.34 -0.95
N LEU A 8 -22.82 -4.29 -1.39
CA LEU A 8 -21.83 -3.32 -0.88
C LEU A 8 -22.19 -1.89 -1.30
N ILE A 9 -22.56 -1.66 -2.56
CA ILE A 9 -23.02 -0.33 -3.01
C ILE A 9 -24.22 0.14 -2.18
N ASP A 10 -25.22 -0.73 -2.01
CA ASP A 10 -26.47 -0.41 -1.31
C ASP A 10 -26.34 -0.47 0.22
N ARG A 11 -25.20 -0.96 0.73
CA ARG A 11 -24.93 -1.20 2.16
C ARG A 11 -26.01 -2.05 2.83
N LYS A 12 -26.49 -3.09 2.13
CA LYS A 12 -27.49 -4.05 2.64
C LYS A 12 -27.22 -5.46 2.14
N VAL A 13 -27.33 -6.47 3.00
CA VAL A 13 -27.17 -7.89 2.64
C VAL A 13 -28.51 -8.48 2.23
N THR A 14 -28.91 -8.27 0.97
CA THR A 14 -30.23 -8.70 0.47
C THR A 14 -30.13 -9.62 -0.73
N ARG A 15 -29.19 -9.34 -1.65
CA ARG A 15 -29.03 -10.12 -2.88
C ARG A 15 -28.09 -11.28 -2.67
N SER A 16 -27.01 -11.06 -1.95
CA SER A 16 -25.98 -12.05 -1.63
C SER A 16 -26.54 -13.21 -0.79
N SER A 17 -27.48 -12.92 0.11
CA SER A 17 -28.21 -13.89 0.94
C SER A 17 -29.42 -14.53 0.23
N SER A 18 -29.75 -14.13 -1.00
CA SER A 18 -30.93 -14.65 -1.69
C SER A 18 -30.78 -16.11 -2.13
N PRO A 19 -31.88 -16.90 -2.16
CA PRO A 19 -31.85 -18.27 -2.67
C PRO A 19 -31.30 -18.38 -4.10
N LYS A 20 -31.54 -17.35 -4.92
CA LYS A 20 -31.03 -17.28 -6.30
C LYS A 20 -29.49 -17.25 -6.33
N THR A 21 -28.86 -16.49 -5.42
CA THR A 21 -27.40 -16.43 -5.32
C THR A 21 -26.82 -17.76 -4.88
N LEU A 22 -27.46 -18.45 -3.92
CA LEU A 22 -27.05 -19.79 -3.51
C LEU A 22 -27.16 -20.83 -4.64
N ILE A 23 -28.21 -20.75 -5.47
CA ILE A 23 -28.35 -21.61 -6.67
C ILE A 23 -27.19 -21.35 -7.64
N HIS A 24 -26.89 -20.07 -7.93
CA HIS A 24 -25.77 -19.72 -8.81
C HIS A 24 -24.42 -20.15 -8.24
N LEU A 25 -24.23 -20.06 -6.92
CA LEU A 25 -23.02 -20.58 -6.25
C LEU A 25 -22.88 -22.09 -6.46
N GLY A 26 -23.96 -22.85 -6.24
CA GLY A 26 -23.97 -24.29 -6.46
C GLY A 26 -23.75 -24.67 -7.93
N GLN A 27 -24.27 -23.90 -8.88
CA GLN A 27 -24.01 -24.07 -10.31
C GLN A 27 -22.54 -23.80 -10.65
N ALA A 28 -21.96 -22.72 -10.12
CA ALA A 28 -20.56 -22.36 -10.33
C ALA A 28 -19.61 -23.42 -9.76
N LEU A 29 -19.90 -23.95 -8.56
CA LEU A 29 -19.11 -25.03 -7.96
C LEU A 29 -19.18 -26.30 -8.79
N ARG A 30 -20.36 -26.71 -9.26
CA ARG A 30 -20.50 -27.89 -10.14
C ARG A 30 -19.78 -27.69 -11.47
N GLY A 31 -19.89 -26.51 -12.07
CA GLY A 31 -19.18 -26.16 -13.31
C GLY A 31 -17.67 -26.19 -13.12
N LEU A 32 -17.16 -25.62 -12.01
CA LEU A 32 -15.75 -25.65 -11.66
C LEU A 32 -15.25 -27.09 -11.48
N THR A 33 -16.00 -27.93 -10.75
CA THR A 33 -15.64 -29.35 -10.59
C THR A 33 -15.59 -30.08 -11.92
N ALA A 34 -16.56 -29.85 -12.82
CA ALA A 34 -16.57 -30.47 -14.14
C ALA A 34 -15.36 -30.01 -14.98
N GLU A 35 -15.04 -28.72 -14.95
CA GLU A 35 -13.90 -28.15 -15.66
C GLU A 35 -12.57 -28.70 -15.12
N LEU A 36 -12.43 -28.88 -13.81
CA LEU A 36 -11.22 -29.47 -13.20
C LEU A 36 -10.96 -30.93 -13.59
N HIS A 37 -11.98 -31.67 -14.05
CA HIS A 37 -11.84 -33.04 -14.56
C HIS A 37 -11.67 -33.09 -16.08
N ASN A 38 -11.65 -31.94 -16.75
CA ASN A 38 -11.43 -31.84 -18.19
C ASN A 38 -9.94 -31.62 -18.49
N ASP A 39 -9.32 -32.54 -19.22
CA ASP A 39 -7.91 -32.45 -19.60
C ASP A 39 -7.60 -31.22 -20.48
N SER A 40 -8.62 -30.63 -21.12
CA SER A 40 -8.49 -29.41 -21.94
C SER A 40 -9.02 -28.15 -21.25
N ALA A 41 -9.07 -28.13 -19.91
CA ALA A 41 -9.63 -27.02 -19.15
C ALA A 41 -8.93 -25.68 -19.44
N ASP A 42 -9.70 -24.60 -19.57
CA ASP A 42 -9.13 -23.25 -19.56
C ASP A 42 -8.79 -22.86 -18.11
N LEU A 43 -7.51 -23.02 -17.74
CA LEU A 43 -7.01 -22.68 -16.41
C LEU A 43 -7.23 -21.19 -16.06
N SER A 44 -7.38 -20.30 -17.03
CA SER A 44 -7.71 -18.89 -16.80
C SER A 44 -9.13 -18.72 -16.30
N LEU A 45 -10.08 -19.50 -16.85
CA LEU A 45 -11.46 -19.53 -16.41
C LEU A 45 -11.58 -20.17 -15.02
N VAL A 46 -10.85 -21.25 -14.77
CA VAL A 46 -10.73 -21.88 -13.45
C VAL A 46 -10.20 -20.87 -12.42
N PHE A 47 -9.08 -20.19 -12.73
CA PHE A 47 -8.48 -19.17 -11.87
C PHE A 47 -9.46 -18.02 -11.56
N PHE A 48 -10.15 -17.51 -12.58
CA PHE A 48 -11.14 -16.46 -12.42
C PHE A 48 -12.30 -16.92 -11.54
N THR A 49 -12.81 -18.13 -11.76
CA THR A 49 -13.92 -18.70 -11.00
C THR A 49 -13.55 -18.93 -9.54
N VAL A 50 -12.38 -19.51 -9.26
CA VAL A 50 -11.86 -19.64 -7.89
C VAL A 50 -11.74 -18.28 -7.22
N GLY A 51 -11.26 -17.26 -7.95
CA GLY A 51 -11.23 -15.88 -7.48
C GLY A 51 -12.61 -15.37 -7.09
N LEU A 52 -13.61 -15.48 -7.96
CA LEU A 52 -14.97 -15.02 -7.67
C LEU A 52 -15.63 -15.77 -6.50
N LEU A 53 -15.36 -17.08 -6.39
CA LEU A 53 -15.85 -17.90 -5.29
C LEU A 53 -15.18 -17.54 -3.96
N ALA A 54 -13.94 -17.07 -3.96
CA ALA A 54 -13.27 -16.63 -2.74
C ALA A 54 -13.96 -15.44 -2.05
N TYR A 55 -14.81 -14.71 -2.78
CA TYR A 55 -15.42 -13.45 -2.36
C TYR A 55 -16.96 -13.49 -2.34
N HIS A 56 -17.54 -14.67 -2.05
CA HIS A 56 -19.00 -14.84 -2.02
C HIS A 56 -19.64 -14.59 -0.65
N ASP A 57 -18.85 -14.65 0.42
CA ASP A 57 -19.31 -14.67 1.80
C ASP A 57 -19.40 -13.22 2.35
N LEU A 58 -20.54 -12.57 2.11
CA LEU A 58 -20.87 -11.27 2.67
C LEU A 58 -22.08 -11.44 3.59
N ASP A 59 -21.88 -11.19 4.87
CA ASP A 59 -22.93 -11.21 5.90
C ASP A 59 -23.11 -9.82 6.52
N GLU A 60 -24.13 -9.67 7.36
CA GLU A 60 -24.45 -8.40 8.01
C GLU A 60 -23.32 -7.94 8.94
N GLN A 61 -22.58 -8.86 9.55
CA GLN A 61 -21.47 -8.54 10.45
C GLN A 61 -20.28 -7.94 9.69
N ARG A 62 -19.88 -8.56 8.57
CA ARG A 62 -18.83 -8.06 7.68
C ARG A 62 -19.23 -6.73 7.06
N MET A 63 -20.48 -6.60 6.65
CA MET A 63 -21.01 -5.34 6.14
C MET A 63 -20.97 -4.24 7.20
N ALA A 64 -21.40 -4.55 8.42
CA ALA A 64 -21.30 -3.63 9.54
C ALA A 64 -19.84 -3.23 9.76
N ALA A 65 -18.91 -4.18 9.82
CA ALA A 65 -17.49 -3.88 9.99
C ALA A 65 -16.93 -2.96 8.87
N ILE A 66 -17.29 -3.19 7.61
CA ILE A 66 -16.84 -2.35 6.48
C ILE A 66 -17.28 -0.89 6.65
N TYR A 67 -18.50 -0.63 7.14
CA TYR A 67 -19.08 0.72 7.19
C TYR A 67 -19.15 1.37 8.58
N SER A 68 -18.98 0.60 9.65
CA SER A 68 -18.94 1.11 11.04
C SER A 68 -17.53 1.52 11.45
N THR A 69 -16.51 1.05 10.75
CA THR A 69 -15.13 1.49 10.99
C THR A 69 -15.01 2.95 10.60
N GLN A 70 -14.57 3.77 11.55
CA GLN A 70 -14.28 5.18 11.27
C GLN A 70 -13.09 5.29 10.31
N PRO A 71 -13.08 6.33 9.45
CA PRO A 71 -12.03 6.48 8.45
C PRO A 71 -10.66 6.57 9.11
N LEU A 72 -9.67 6.01 8.41
CA LEU A 72 -8.27 6.18 8.74
C LEU A 72 -7.91 7.67 8.76
N GLN A 73 -6.95 8.06 9.61
CA GLN A 73 -6.50 9.44 9.74
C GLN A 73 -5.63 9.94 8.57
N PHE A 74 -5.41 9.08 7.57
CA PHE A 74 -4.85 9.40 6.28
C PHE A 74 -5.95 9.59 5.24
N VAL A 75 -5.80 10.59 4.38
CA VAL A 75 -6.65 10.82 3.21
C VAL A 75 -5.92 10.30 1.96
N PRO A 76 -6.48 9.32 1.22
CA PRO A 76 -5.84 8.82 0.01
C PRO A 76 -5.75 9.87 -1.11
N LEU A 77 -4.65 9.86 -1.87
CA LEU A 77 -4.45 10.75 -3.03
C LEU A 77 -5.14 10.26 -4.30
N VAL A 78 -5.50 8.98 -4.35
CA VAL A 78 -6.19 8.37 -5.49
C VAL A 78 -7.53 7.85 -5.03
N GLN A 79 -8.60 8.25 -5.72
CA GLN A 79 -9.86 7.55 -5.63
C GLN A 79 -9.73 6.22 -6.37
N SER A 80 -9.62 5.12 -5.61
CA SER A 80 -9.48 3.80 -6.20
C SER A 80 -10.70 3.47 -7.09
N PRO A 81 -10.51 2.85 -8.27
CA PRO A 81 -11.62 2.33 -9.06
C PRO A 81 -12.43 1.34 -8.22
N GLN A 82 -13.72 1.62 -8.04
CA GLN A 82 -14.62 0.88 -7.14
C GLN A 82 -14.62 -0.64 -7.41
N ASN A 83 -14.34 -1.05 -8.65
CA ASN A 83 -14.47 -2.42 -9.12
C ASN A 83 -13.43 -3.39 -8.54
N LEU A 84 -12.19 -2.97 -8.30
CA LEU A 84 -11.16 -3.86 -7.71
C LEU A 84 -11.07 -3.71 -6.18
N GLN A 85 -11.47 -2.55 -5.66
CA GLN A 85 -11.47 -2.29 -4.23
C GLN A 85 -12.41 -3.25 -3.49
N VAL A 86 -13.52 -3.66 -4.12
CA VAL A 86 -14.47 -4.65 -3.58
C VAL A 86 -13.76 -5.94 -3.12
N PHE A 87 -12.80 -6.43 -3.90
CA PHE A 87 -12.06 -7.66 -3.58
C PHE A 87 -11.08 -7.45 -2.42
N LEU A 88 -10.57 -6.23 -2.25
CA LEU A 88 -9.69 -5.89 -1.14
C LEU A 88 -10.46 -5.74 0.18
N GLN A 89 -11.76 -5.38 0.11
CA GLN A 89 -12.64 -5.20 1.27
C GLN A 89 -13.14 -6.53 1.84
N LEU A 90 -13.38 -7.52 0.97
CA LEU A 90 -13.97 -8.81 1.33
C LEU A 90 -12.99 -9.81 1.99
N GLY A 91 -11.74 -9.39 2.23
CA GLY A 91 -10.75 -10.18 2.97
C GLY A 91 -9.90 -11.12 2.12
N TYR A 92 -9.12 -11.99 2.75
CA TYR A 92 -8.19 -12.90 2.09
C TYR A 92 -8.40 -14.31 2.61
N ASN A 93 -8.71 -15.26 1.71
CA ASN A 93 -8.82 -16.67 2.05
C ASN A 93 -7.54 -17.41 1.62
N LEU A 94 -6.84 -18.01 2.57
CA LEU A 94 -5.55 -18.65 2.33
C LEU A 94 -5.66 -19.86 1.38
N ALA A 95 -6.70 -20.68 1.50
CA ALA A 95 -6.90 -21.86 0.65
C ALA A 95 -7.13 -21.46 -0.82
N HIS A 96 -7.97 -20.46 -1.06
CA HIS A 96 -8.18 -19.94 -2.42
C HIS A 96 -6.92 -19.28 -2.97
N ALA A 97 -6.15 -18.57 -2.15
CA ALA A 97 -4.90 -17.96 -2.58
C ALA A 97 -3.82 -19.00 -2.93
N GLN A 98 -3.73 -20.10 -2.17
CA GLN A 98 -2.84 -21.22 -2.47
C GLN A 98 -3.25 -21.90 -3.78
N ALA A 99 -4.54 -22.21 -3.96
CA ALA A 99 -5.04 -22.80 -5.20
C ALA A 99 -4.74 -21.92 -6.43
N LYS A 100 -5.00 -20.61 -6.32
CA LYS A 100 -4.67 -19.65 -7.37
C LYS A 100 -3.18 -19.60 -7.68
N HIS A 101 -2.32 -19.65 -6.67
CA HIS A 101 -0.87 -19.68 -6.87
C HIS A 101 -0.43 -20.93 -7.65
N SER A 102 -0.94 -22.10 -7.30
CA SER A 102 -0.66 -23.35 -8.02
C SER A 102 -1.10 -23.29 -9.49
N LEU A 103 -2.27 -22.69 -9.78
CA LEU A 103 -2.76 -22.52 -11.15
C LEU A 103 -1.85 -21.61 -11.98
N ILE A 104 -1.37 -20.49 -11.42
CA ILE A 104 -0.45 -19.59 -12.12
C ILE A 104 0.89 -20.26 -12.37
N HIS A 105 1.39 -21.05 -11.41
CA HIS A 105 2.60 -21.82 -11.60
C HIS A 105 2.46 -22.85 -12.74
N GLN A 106 1.32 -23.55 -12.82
CA GLN A 106 1.04 -24.48 -13.92
C GLN A 106 0.93 -23.78 -15.27
N LEU A 107 0.33 -22.59 -15.31
CA LEU A 107 0.26 -21.76 -16.51
C LEU A 107 1.62 -21.21 -16.95
N GLY A 108 2.61 -21.16 -16.04
CA GLY A 108 3.93 -20.61 -16.32
C GLY A 108 4.01 -19.08 -16.22
N GLY A 109 3.04 -18.43 -15.55
CA GLY A 109 3.06 -16.98 -15.32
C GLY A 109 1.69 -16.29 -15.48
N LEU A 110 1.59 -15.08 -14.96
CA LEU A 110 0.39 -14.25 -15.04
C LEU A 110 0.09 -13.75 -16.47
N ASP A 111 1.11 -13.66 -17.32
CA ASP A 111 1.01 -13.25 -18.72
C ASP A 111 0.34 -14.32 -19.60
N LYS A 112 0.22 -15.56 -19.11
CA LYS A 112 -0.40 -16.69 -19.81
C LYS A 112 -1.91 -16.80 -19.62
N LEU A 113 -2.48 -15.96 -18.76
CA LEU A 113 -3.93 -15.91 -18.59
C LEU A 113 -4.60 -15.38 -19.86
N SER A 114 -5.53 -16.18 -20.41
CA SER A 114 -6.22 -15.90 -21.68
C SER A 114 -7.18 -14.71 -21.56
N ILE A 115 -7.74 -14.47 -20.37
CA ILE A 115 -8.73 -13.43 -20.11
C ILE A 115 -8.04 -12.06 -20.06
N PRO A 116 -8.36 -11.11 -20.95
CA PRO A 116 -7.73 -9.80 -20.99
C PRO A 116 -7.85 -9.05 -19.66
N GLY A 117 -6.72 -8.51 -19.18
CA GLY A 117 -6.65 -7.74 -17.93
C GLY A 117 -6.66 -8.57 -16.64
N LEU A 118 -6.95 -9.88 -16.70
CA LEU A 118 -7.01 -10.73 -15.51
C LEU A 118 -5.64 -10.87 -14.82
N GLY A 119 -4.56 -10.98 -15.59
CA GLY A 119 -3.20 -11.00 -15.05
C GLY A 119 -2.83 -9.73 -14.28
N ALA A 120 -3.19 -8.56 -14.81
CA ALA A 120 -2.96 -7.28 -14.14
C ALA A 120 -3.78 -7.15 -12.85
N ALA A 121 -5.06 -7.56 -12.87
CA ALA A 121 -5.91 -7.57 -11.69
C ALA A 121 -5.40 -8.56 -10.62
N ALA A 122 -4.96 -9.75 -11.04
CA ALA A 122 -4.38 -10.76 -10.16
C ALA A 122 -3.09 -10.26 -9.49
N ALA A 123 -2.17 -9.67 -10.26
CA ALA A 123 -0.95 -9.05 -9.75
C ALA A 123 -1.26 -7.96 -8.73
N TYR A 124 -2.22 -7.09 -9.04
CA TYR A 124 -2.62 -5.99 -8.15
C TYR A 124 -3.18 -6.49 -6.83
N LEU A 125 -4.15 -7.41 -6.87
CA LEU A 125 -4.76 -7.96 -5.67
C LEU A 125 -3.76 -8.70 -4.80
N GLU A 126 -2.87 -9.50 -5.40
CA GLU A 126 -1.82 -10.20 -4.67
C GLU A 126 -0.84 -9.22 -4.01
N MET A 127 -0.34 -8.23 -4.75
CA MET A 127 0.53 -7.20 -4.23
C MET A 127 -0.11 -6.44 -3.06
N CYS A 128 -1.38 -6.05 -3.18
CA CYS A 128 -2.10 -5.39 -2.09
C CYS A 128 -2.23 -6.29 -0.85
N ASN A 129 -2.53 -7.58 -1.02
CA ASN A 129 -2.61 -8.51 0.11
C ASN A 129 -1.25 -8.75 0.76
N ALA A 130 -0.19 -8.95 -0.03
CA ALA A 130 1.17 -9.05 0.45
C ALA A 130 1.58 -7.77 1.21
N SER A 131 1.15 -6.60 0.72
CA SER A 131 1.41 -5.31 1.38
C SER A 131 0.72 -5.14 2.73
N LYS A 132 -0.53 -5.61 2.88
CA LYS A 132 -1.23 -5.62 4.18
C LYS A 132 -0.51 -6.48 5.22
N LEU A 133 0.15 -7.55 4.76
CA LEU A 133 0.84 -8.51 5.60
C LEU A 133 2.34 -8.23 5.76
N TYR A 134 2.86 -7.20 5.07
CA TYR A 134 4.28 -6.89 4.94
C TYR A 134 5.12 -8.11 4.51
N GLN A 135 4.74 -8.69 3.38
CA GLN A 135 5.36 -9.87 2.78
C GLN A 135 5.77 -9.61 1.34
N CYS A 136 6.74 -10.38 0.85
CA CYS A 136 7.10 -10.40 -0.57
C CYS A 136 5.90 -10.96 -1.39
N PRO A 137 5.50 -10.31 -2.50
CA PRO A 137 4.44 -10.81 -3.36
C PRO A 137 4.82 -12.17 -3.98
N ARG A 138 3.85 -13.08 -4.11
CA ARG A 138 4.10 -14.45 -4.61
C ARG A 138 4.32 -14.58 -6.12
N TYR A 139 3.91 -13.57 -6.88
CA TYR A 139 4.07 -13.56 -8.33
C TYR A 139 5.25 -12.66 -8.72
N ASP A 140 5.79 -12.86 -9.91
CA ASP A 140 6.80 -11.97 -10.48
C ASP A 140 6.23 -10.56 -10.73
N ASN A 141 7.13 -9.59 -10.87
CA ASN A 141 6.75 -8.20 -11.12
C ASN A 141 6.04 -8.03 -12.47
N PHE A 142 4.71 -7.95 -12.43
CA PHE A 142 3.88 -7.76 -13.61
C PHE A 142 4.14 -6.42 -14.33
N TRP A 143 4.56 -5.38 -13.59
CA TRP A 143 4.80 -4.04 -14.13
C TRP A 143 6.28 -3.77 -14.43
N HIS A 144 7.09 -4.81 -14.66
CA HIS A 144 8.54 -4.69 -14.86
C HIS A 144 8.93 -3.73 -16.00
N THR A 145 8.11 -3.64 -17.06
CA THR A 145 8.34 -2.76 -18.22
C THR A 145 8.17 -1.27 -17.95
N GLU A 146 7.51 -0.88 -16.86
CA GLU A 146 7.27 0.53 -16.53
C GLU A 146 8.58 1.23 -16.16
N ARG A 147 8.93 2.29 -16.87
CA ARG A 147 10.17 3.05 -16.63
C ARG A 147 9.84 4.40 -16.00
N PHE A 148 10.44 4.66 -14.84
CA PHE A 148 10.25 5.90 -14.09
C PHE A 148 10.44 7.14 -14.97
N VAL A 149 11.56 7.21 -15.70
CA VAL A 149 11.90 8.35 -16.55
C VAL A 149 10.84 8.61 -17.62
N ASP A 150 10.31 7.56 -18.26
CA ASP A 150 9.36 7.68 -19.37
C ASP A 150 7.98 8.15 -18.90
N ILE A 151 7.61 7.81 -17.66
CA ILE A 151 6.32 8.17 -17.07
C ILE A 151 6.39 9.57 -16.49
N MET A 152 7.51 9.90 -15.83
CA MET A 152 7.68 11.21 -15.20
C MET A 152 7.95 12.32 -16.22
N ARG A 153 8.59 12.04 -17.37
CA ARG A 153 8.84 13.02 -18.45
C ARG A 153 7.64 13.27 -19.38
N GLY A 154 6.66 12.36 -19.42
CA GLY A 154 5.58 12.33 -20.42
C GLY A 154 4.57 13.49 -20.41
N THR A 155 4.79 14.55 -19.63
CA THR A 155 3.86 15.70 -19.48
C THR A 155 4.55 17.07 -19.52
N SER A 156 5.79 17.16 -20.02
CA SER A 156 6.41 18.47 -20.32
C SER A 156 5.86 19.04 -21.64
N GLY A 157 4.58 19.37 -21.65
CA GLY A 157 3.97 20.27 -22.61
C GLY A 157 3.79 21.64 -21.94
N VAL A 158 4.51 22.63 -22.46
CA VAL A 158 4.43 24.06 -22.10
C VAL A 158 5.24 24.50 -20.87
N ASN A 159 6.13 25.45 -21.15
CA ASN A 159 6.91 26.28 -20.24
C ASN A 159 6.07 26.81 -19.06
N GLU A 160 6.22 26.23 -17.87
CA GLU A 160 6.11 26.99 -16.63
C GLU A 160 7.26 26.60 -15.70
N PRO A 161 8.16 27.54 -15.36
CA PRO A 161 9.10 27.34 -14.27
C PRO A 161 8.31 27.42 -12.97
N HIS A 162 7.71 26.32 -12.53
CA HIS A 162 7.19 26.25 -11.18
C HIS A 162 8.37 26.43 -10.19
N PRO A 163 8.25 27.35 -9.24
CA PRO A 163 9.35 27.71 -8.36
C PRO A 163 9.69 26.51 -7.49
N THR A 164 10.89 25.94 -7.73
CA THR A 164 11.65 25.06 -6.80
C THR A 164 10.78 24.34 -5.78
N SER A 165 10.03 23.32 -6.21
CA SER A 165 9.52 22.31 -5.27
C SER A 165 10.75 21.75 -4.56
N VAL A 166 10.81 21.92 -3.24
CA VAL A 166 11.83 21.28 -2.39
C VAL A 166 11.85 19.82 -2.81
N ALA A 167 12.95 19.35 -3.41
CA ALA A 167 12.98 18.05 -4.09
C ALA A 167 12.40 16.94 -3.19
N THR A 168 11.16 16.51 -3.46
CA THR A 168 10.45 15.55 -2.60
C THR A 168 11.27 14.27 -2.49
N GLY A 169 11.41 13.74 -1.27
CA GLY A 169 12.27 12.60 -0.98
C GLY A 169 13.75 12.96 -0.74
N ARG A 170 14.15 14.23 -0.83
CA ARG A 170 15.50 14.69 -0.48
C ARG A 170 15.85 14.40 0.99
N GLY A 171 14.86 14.35 1.88
CA GLY A 171 15.04 13.95 3.27
C GLY A 171 15.64 12.55 3.40
N PHE A 172 15.22 11.59 2.56
CA PHE A 172 15.83 10.25 2.56
C PHE A 172 17.30 10.30 2.14
N PHE A 173 17.64 11.13 1.15
CA PHE A 173 19.04 11.30 0.74
C PHE A 173 19.88 11.97 1.82
N LEU A 174 19.37 13.02 2.47
CA LEU A 174 20.13 13.79 3.45
C LEU A 174 20.29 13.09 4.81
N TYR A 175 19.25 12.39 5.27
CA TYR A 175 19.16 11.93 6.66
C TYR A 175 19.07 10.41 6.81
N ALA A 176 18.76 9.68 5.73
CA ALA A 176 18.61 8.22 5.79
C ALA A 176 19.63 7.46 4.91
N GLN A 177 20.27 8.12 3.94
CA GLN A 177 21.19 7.46 2.99
C GLN A 177 22.23 6.55 3.67
N PRO A 178 22.91 6.95 4.77
CA PRO A 178 23.89 6.08 5.42
C PRO A 178 23.28 4.77 5.95
N GLY A 179 22.00 4.79 6.30
CA GLY A 179 21.26 3.63 6.81
C GLY A 179 20.45 2.89 5.75
N LEU A 180 20.62 3.19 4.45
CA LEU A 180 19.81 2.62 3.37
C LEU A 180 20.66 2.04 2.24
N THR A 181 20.19 0.94 1.66
CA THR A 181 20.77 0.43 0.40
C THR A 181 20.36 1.31 -0.78
N ALA A 182 21.21 1.38 -1.82
CA ALA A 182 20.92 2.16 -3.03
C ALA A 182 19.58 1.81 -3.71
N PRO A 183 19.18 0.52 -3.84
CA PRO A 183 17.86 0.17 -4.37
C PRO A 183 16.71 0.74 -3.54
N MET A 184 16.80 0.65 -2.21
CA MET A 184 15.76 1.17 -1.32
C MET A 184 15.65 2.69 -1.41
N LEU A 185 16.77 3.41 -1.36
CA LEU A 185 16.78 4.86 -1.52
C LEU A 185 16.17 5.29 -2.86
N SER A 186 16.49 4.58 -3.94
CA SER A 186 15.91 4.82 -5.26
C SER A 186 14.39 4.64 -5.26
N ILE A 187 13.87 3.58 -4.64
CA ILE A 187 12.43 3.33 -4.52
C ILE A 187 11.73 4.46 -3.74
N LEU A 188 12.31 4.90 -2.63
CA LEU A 188 11.73 5.96 -1.78
C LEU A 188 11.66 7.30 -2.49
N ILE A 189 12.73 7.70 -3.20
CA ILE A 189 12.74 8.94 -4.00
C ILE A 189 11.70 8.86 -5.13
N GLN A 190 11.59 7.71 -5.79
CA GLN A 190 10.59 7.51 -6.85
C GLN A 190 9.16 7.53 -6.29
N PHE A 191 8.93 6.97 -5.10
CA PHE A 191 7.64 7.06 -4.41
C PHE A 191 7.28 8.51 -4.08
N SER A 192 8.23 9.31 -3.57
CA SER A 192 8.05 10.73 -3.32
C SER A 192 7.65 11.49 -4.59
N ALA A 193 8.26 11.17 -5.74
CA ALA A 193 7.88 11.78 -7.01
C ALA A 193 6.49 11.33 -7.53
N VAL A 194 6.13 10.07 -7.33
CA VAL A 194 4.79 9.55 -7.63
C VAL A 194 3.73 10.21 -6.76
N ASN A 195 4.02 10.38 -5.46
CA ASN A 195 3.15 11.07 -4.51
C ASN A 195 2.81 12.49 -4.97
N GLU A 196 3.81 13.30 -5.32
CA GLU A 196 3.58 14.66 -5.84
C GLU A 196 2.74 14.64 -7.12
N ARG A 197 3.01 13.70 -8.03
CA ARG A 197 2.27 13.63 -9.28
C ARG A 197 0.80 13.28 -9.07
N LEU A 198 0.51 12.29 -8.22
CA LEU A 198 -0.86 11.91 -7.89
C LEU A 198 -1.61 13.05 -7.17
N LYS A 199 -0.91 13.81 -6.32
CA LYS A 199 -1.46 15.02 -5.70
C LYS A 199 -1.92 16.03 -6.75
N HIS A 200 -1.11 16.34 -7.76
CA HIS A 200 -1.48 17.29 -8.83
C HIS A 200 -2.61 16.78 -9.73
N GLU A 201 -2.62 15.49 -10.06
CA GLU A 201 -3.66 14.89 -10.91
C GLU A 201 -5.03 14.86 -10.20
N SER A 202 -5.06 14.76 -8.86
CA SER A 202 -6.32 14.81 -8.10
C SER A 202 -7.05 16.16 -8.16
N VAL A 203 -6.37 17.23 -8.59
CA VAL A 203 -6.87 18.62 -8.62
C VAL A 203 -7.36 19.04 -10.02
N THR A 204 -6.99 18.33 -11.09
CA THR A 204 -7.23 18.76 -12.49
C THR A 204 -8.21 17.83 -13.23
N GLU A 205 -9.51 18.04 -13.03
CA GLU A 205 -10.60 17.35 -13.74
C GLU A 205 -10.71 17.79 -15.23
N THR A 206 -9.79 17.36 -16.09
CA THR A 206 -9.95 17.50 -17.56
C THR A 206 -9.69 16.18 -18.28
N GLY A 207 -10.56 15.84 -19.24
CA GLY A 207 -10.74 14.46 -19.77
C GLY A 207 -9.57 13.83 -20.54
N THR A 208 -8.42 14.49 -20.68
CA THR A 208 -7.18 13.93 -21.29
C THR A 208 -6.27 13.22 -20.28
N VAL A 209 -6.61 13.26 -18.98
CA VAL A 209 -5.77 12.81 -17.83
C VAL A 209 -5.75 11.28 -17.60
N LEU A 210 -6.66 10.52 -18.21
CA LEU A 210 -6.86 9.10 -17.89
C LEU A 210 -5.66 8.18 -18.19
N ASP A 211 -4.96 8.36 -19.32
CA ASP A 211 -3.83 7.48 -19.68
C ASP A 211 -2.56 7.79 -18.87
N SER A 212 -2.28 9.07 -18.59
CA SER A 212 -1.18 9.47 -17.70
C SER A 212 -1.38 8.93 -16.29
N THR A 213 -2.60 9.02 -15.74
CA THR A 213 -2.90 8.53 -14.39
C THR A 213 -2.79 7.01 -14.30
N GLN A 214 -3.20 6.26 -15.32
CA GLN A 214 -3.02 4.81 -15.36
C GLN A 214 -1.54 4.42 -15.36
N ARG A 215 -0.69 5.13 -16.12
CA ARG A 215 0.77 4.87 -16.13
C ARG A 215 1.40 5.16 -14.77
N VAL A 216 0.99 6.24 -14.10
CA VAL A 216 1.47 6.57 -12.74
C VAL A 216 1.01 5.51 -11.73
N GLN A 217 -0.22 5.00 -11.84
CA GLN A 217 -0.71 3.91 -10.99
C GLN A 217 0.06 2.59 -11.21
N ARG A 218 0.43 2.26 -12.46
CA ARG A 218 1.26 1.09 -12.76
C ARG A 218 2.69 1.26 -12.23
N LEU A 219 3.27 2.45 -12.32
CA LEU A 219 4.56 2.78 -11.69
C LEU A 219 4.48 2.66 -10.17
N ARG A 220 3.42 3.18 -9.55
CA ARG A 220 3.15 3.03 -8.12
C ARG A 220 3.09 1.55 -7.72
N ASN A 221 2.41 0.71 -8.51
CA ASN A 221 2.36 -0.74 -8.26
C ASN A 221 3.75 -1.38 -8.39
N LYS A 222 4.52 -1.02 -9.42
CA LYS A 222 5.91 -1.48 -9.58
C LYS A 222 6.76 -1.14 -8.36
N LEU A 223 6.70 0.10 -7.88
CA LEU A 223 7.46 0.55 -6.72
C LEU A 223 7.04 -0.16 -5.44
N GLN A 224 5.74 -0.40 -5.24
CA GLN A 224 5.25 -1.17 -4.10
C GLN A 224 5.77 -2.61 -4.14
N TYR A 225 5.68 -3.25 -5.30
CA TYR A 225 6.23 -4.58 -5.50
C TYR A 225 7.73 -4.61 -5.16
N GLN A 226 8.50 -3.66 -5.69
CA GLN A 226 9.94 -3.58 -5.44
C GLN A 226 10.25 -3.35 -3.96
N LEU A 227 9.52 -2.48 -3.28
CA LEU A 227 9.68 -2.23 -1.84
C LEU A 227 9.47 -3.50 -1.01
N LEU A 228 8.40 -4.26 -1.31
CA LEU A 228 8.08 -5.51 -0.62
C LEU A 228 9.03 -6.67 -0.98
N SER A 229 9.69 -6.59 -2.14
CA SER A 229 10.63 -7.61 -2.62
C SER A 229 12.08 -7.33 -2.21
N LEU A 230 12.34 -6.23 -1.51
CA LEU A 230 13.64 -6.01 -0.88
C LEU A 230 13.91 -7.11 0.15
N PRO A 231 15.17 -7.57 0.30
CA PRO A 231 15.54 -8.52 1.35
C PRO A 231 15.22 -7.94 2.74
N THR A 232 15.00 -8.80 3.73
CA THR A 232 15.03 -8.36 5.13
C THR A 232 16.47 -8.00 5.52
N TRP A 233 16.66 -7.30 6.64
CA TRP A 233 18.02 -7.01 7.12
C TRP A 233 18.88 -8.28 7.22
N ASP A 234 18.32 -9.35 7.78
CA ASP A 234 19.04 -10.61 8.01
C ASP A 234 19.38 -11.34 6.68
N ASP A 235 18.64 -11.06 5.60
CA ASP A 235 18.88 -11.59 4.26
C ASP A 235 19.81 -10.71 3.38
N LEU A 236 20.22 -9.53 3.87
CA LEU A 236 21.18 -8.69 3.15
C LEU A 236 22.56 -9.34 3.13
N ASP A 237 23.30 -9.16 2.03
CA ASP A 237 24.70 -9.54 2.00
C ASP A 237 25.52 -8.72 3.02
N SER A 238 26.62 -9.30 3.49
CA SER A 238 27.44 -8.71 4.55
C SER A 238 28.00 -7.34 4.20
N GLU A 239 28.25 -7.07 2.91
CA GLU A 239 28.77 -5.78 2.47
C GLU A 239 27.70 -4.70 2.54
N LYS A 240 26.45 -5.01 2.16
CA LYS A 240 25.32 -4.10 2.34
C LYS A 240 24.98 -3.87 3.81
N GLN A 241 25.07 -4.90 4.66
CA GLN A 241 24.86 -4.73 6.11
C GLN A 241 25.92 -3.80 6.73
N LYS A 242 27.20 -3.91 6.32
CA LYS A 242 28.26 -3.00 6.77
C LYS A 242 28.10 -1.57 6.28
N ALA A 243 27.50 -1.39 5.09
CA ALA A 243 27.28 -0.09 4.46
C ALA A 243 25.94 0.56 4.85
N SER A 244 25.22 -0.01 5.83
CA SER A 244 23.86 0.37 6.19
C SER A 244 23.64 0.19 7.70
N THR A 245 22.44 0.50 8.19
CA THR A 245 22.10 0.39 9.62
C THR A 245 20.74 -0.27 9.78
N ARG A 246 20.65 -1.29 10.64
CA ARG A 246 19.45 -2.13 10.78
C ARG A 246 18.19 -1.33 11.09
N HIS A 247 18.21 -0.51 12.14
CA HIS A 247 17.04 0.24 12.57
C HIS A 247 16.55 1.20 11.48
N VAL A 248 17.46 1.90 10.78
CA VAL A 248 17.08 2.78 9.66
C VAL A 248 16.48 1.96 8.52
N TYR A 249 17.12 0.86 8.13
CA TYR A 249 16.66 0.02 7.03
C TYR A 249 15.26 -0.55 7.26
N ASP A 250 15.05 -1.24 8.39
CA ASP A 250 13.79 -1.94 8.64
C ASP A 250 12.65 -0.95 8.96
N CYS A 251 12.91 0.09 9.76
CA CYS A 251 11.89 1.08 10.13
C CYS A 251 11.46 1.93 8.94
N VAL A 252 12.39 2.43 8.12
CA VAL A 252 12.05 3.21 6.92
C VAL A 252 11.26 2.35 5.93
N ARG A 253 11.64 1.08 5.75
CA ARG A 253 10.95 0.17 4.81
C ARG A 253 9.51 -0.04 5.25
N LEU A 254 9.27 -0.34 6.52
CA LEU A 254 7.93 -0.58 7.03
C LEU A 254 7.09 0.70 7.07
N ALA A 255 7.64 1.83 7.51
CA ALA A 255 6.95 3.12 7.48
C ALA A 255 6.54 3.52 6.05
N ALA A 256 7.39 3.28 5.05
CA ALA A 256 7.05 3.51 3.65
C ALA A 256 5.91 2.60 3.16
N VAL A 257 5.85 1.34 3.60
CA VAL A 257 4.74 0.43 3.30
C VAL A 257 3.45 0.93 3.94
N ILE A 258 3.47 1.36 5.21
CA ILE A 258 2.31 1.92 5.90
C ILE A 258 1.78 3.14 5.15
N TYR A 259 2.67 4.09 4.83
CA TYR A 259 2.32 5.29 4.09
C TYR A 259 1.71 4.95 2.73
N SER A 260 2.38 4.08 1.95
CA SER A 260 1.92 3.69 0.62
C SER A 260 0.54 3.01 0.68
N ASN A 261 0.33 2.11 1.65
CA ASN A 261 -0.96 1.44 1.87
C ASN A 261 -2.10 2.44 2.14
N ALA A 262 -1.85 3.44 2.99
CA ALA A 262 -2.83 4.46 3.35
C ALA A 262 -3.09 5.45 2.21
N VAL A 263 -2.03 6.07 1.72
CA VAL A 263 -2.12 7.29 0.90
C VAL A 263 -2.13 6.98 -0.58
N LEU A 264 -1.26 6.06 -1.03
CA LEU A 264 -1.06 5.78 -2.45
C LEU A 264 -2.01 4.69 -2.95
N LEU A 265 -2.16 3.59 -2.20
CA LEU A 265 -2.98 2.42 -2.53
C LEU A 265 -4.43 2.51 -2.06
N ALA A 266 -4.73 3.39 -1.10
CA ALA A 266 -6.05 3.54 -0.51
C ALA A 266 -6.62 2.18 0.00
N LEU A 267 -5.79 1.40 0.69
CA LEU A 267 -6.20 0.08 1.16
C LEU A 267 -7.29 0.19 2.22
N PRO A 268 -8.30 -0.71 2.19
CA PRO A 268 -9.40 -0.67 3.14
C PRO A 268 -8.92 -0.93 4.57
N HIS A 269 -9.02 0.09 5.43
CA HIS A 269 -8.48 0.09 6.79
C HIS A 269 -9.23 -0.85 7.74
N HIS A 270 -10.52 -1.14 7.50
CA HIS A 270 -11.30 -2.11 8.28
C HIS A 270 -10.71 -3.53 8.28
N THR A 271 -9.77 -3.82 7.37
CA THR A 271 -9.03 -5.09 7.36
C THR A 271 -7.92 -5.17 8.43
N GLY A 272 -7.73 -4.11 9.24
CA GLY A 272 -6.82 -4.11 10.39
C GLY A 272 -5.33 -4.00 10.04
N TRP A 273 -4.98 -3.82 8.76
CA TRP A 273 -3.58 -3.78 8.33
C TRP A 273 -2.78 -2.65 9.00
N HIS A 274 -3.39 -1.48 9.18
CA HIS A 274 -2.72 -0.28 9.70
C HIS A 274 -2.25 -0.48 11.14
N THR A 275 -3.11 -0.98 12.03
CA THR A 275 -2.75 -1.28 13.42
C THR A 275 -1.75 -2.42 13.51
N ALA A 276 -1.91 -3.49 12.72
CA ALA A 276 -0.97 -4.61 12.69
C ALA A 276 0.44 -4.20 12.23
N LEU A 277 0.53 -3.31 11.23
CA LEU A 277 1.82 -2.79 10.76
C LEU A 277 2.41 -1.75 11.72
N ALA A 278 1.58 -0.93 12.37
CA ALA A 278 2.05 0.00 13.39
C ALA A 278 2.61 -0.74 14.63
N LEU A 279 1.97 -1.83 15.05
CA LEU A 279 2.50 -2.72 16.08
C LEU A 279 3.89 -3.28 15.70
N ARG A 280 4.02 -3.79 14.46
CA ARG A 280 5.32 -4.29 13.98
C ARG A 280 6.38 -3.20 13.88
N LEU A 281 6.00 -1.98 13.51
CA LEU A 281 6.92 -0.86 13.43
C LEU A 281 7.39 -0.44 14.83
N ARG A 282 6.49 -0.43 15.81
CA ARG A 282 6.84 -0.25 17.23
C ARG A 282 7.90 -1.26 17.66
N ASP A 283 7.70 -2.54 17.37
CA ASP A 283 8.62 -3.61 17.78
C ASP A 283 10.01 -3.52 17.11
N LEU A 284 10.16 -2.72 16.04
CA LEU A 284 11.45 -2.45 15.38
C LEU A 284 12.15 -1.20 15.93
N ILE A 285 11.43 -0.32 16.62
CA ILE A 285 11.96 0.94 17.13
C ILE A 285 12.49 0.70 18.54
N ASP A 286 13.80 0.69 18.66
CA ASP A 286 14.51 0.94 19.92
C ASP A 286 14.99 2.39 19.88
N ILE A 287 14.63 3.22 20.86
CA ILE A 287 14.97 4.66 20.84
C ILE A 287 16.46 4.90 21.08
N ASP A 288 17.13 4.00 21.83
CA ASP A 288 18.53 4.17 22.19
C ASP A 288 19.43 4.05 20.93
N ASP A 289 18.99 3.26 19.94
CA ASP A 289 19.64 3.12 18.64
C ASP A 289 19.75 4.44 17.84
N TRP A 290 18.88 5.41 18.12
CA TRP A 290 18.82 6.69 17.39
C TRP A 290 19.40 7.88 18.17
N ARG A 291 19.59 7.73 19.48
CA ARG A 291 19.95 8.83 20.38
C ARG A 291 21.34 9.39 20.09
N ASP A 292 22.28 8.54 19.67
CA ASP A 292 23.67 8.92 19.48
C ASP A 292 23.95 9.58 18.12
N ASP A 293 22.99 9.56 17.18
CA ASP A 293 23.13 10.18 15.86
C ASP A 293 22.01 11.19 15.57
N PRO A 294 22.20 12.46 15.97
CA PRO A 294 21.24 13.53 15.70
C PRO A 294 20.94 13.76 14.22
N SER A 295 21.79 13.29 13.30
CA SER A 295 21.56 13.42 11.86
C SER A 295 20.39 12.54 11.38
N THR A 296 20.04 11.52 12.15
CA THR A 296 18.92 10.59 11.86
C THR A 296 17.59 11.02 12.49
N HIS A 297 17.59 11.99 13.42
CA HIS A 297 16.35 12.47 14.05
C HIS A 297 15.27 12.89 13.04
N PRO A 298 15.56 13.54 11.89
CA PRO A 298 14.55 13.85 10.89
C PRO A 298 13.86 12.62 10.29
N VAL A 299 14.59 11.51 10.09
CA VAL A 299 13.98 10.28 9.56
C VAL A 299 13.19 9.55 10.64
N LEU A 300 13.67 9.52 11.89
CA LEU A 300 12.90 8.98 13.01
C LEU A 300 11.60 9.76 13.24
N LEU A 301 11.65 11.09 13.13
CA LEU A 301 10.46 11.95 13.21
C LEU A 301 9.42 11.57 12.15
N TRP A 302 9.85 11.31 10.92
CA TRP A 302 8.97 10.84 9.85
C TRP A 302 8.40 9.45 10.15
N ILE A 303 9.23 8.50 10.60
CA ILE A 303 8.82 7.14 10.97
C ILE A 303 7.75 7.17 12.07
N LEU A 304 8.04 7.86 13.19
CA LEU A 304 7.14 7.92 14.34
C LEU A 304 5.85 8.67 14.02
N THR A 305 5.90 9.70 13.16
CA THR A 305 4.69 10.40 12.71
C THR A 305 3.82 9.49 11.86
N VAL A 306 4.38 8.77 10.88
CA VAL A 306 3.62 7.84 10.02
C VAL A 306 3.04 6.70 10.86
N GLY A 307 3.85 6.10 11.73
CA GLY A 307 3.43 5.03 12.63
C GLY A 307 2.36 5.51 13.62
N GLY A 308 2.53 6.69 14.21
CA GLY A 308 1.56 7.31 15.11
C GLY A 308 0.21 7.51 14.44
N ILE A 309 0.17 8.13 13.25
CA ILE A 309 -1.08 8.32 12.50
C ILE A 309 -1.74 6.96 12.18
N ALA A 310 -0.94 5.94 11.82
CA ALA A 310 -1.45 4.59 11.54
C ALA A 310 -1.92 3.84 12.80
N ALA A 311 -1.37 4.17 13.96
CA ALA A 311 -1.73 3.59 15.25
C ALA A 311 -2.99 4.23 15.86
N ASP A 312 -3.64 5.19 15.20
CA ASP A 312 -4.84 5.85 15.73
C ASP A 312 -5.87 4.81 16.22
N ARG A 313 -6.25 4.94 17.50
CA ARG A 313 -7.20 4.06 18.22
C ARG A 313 -6.75 2.61 18.39
N SER A 314 -5.46 2.33 18.21
CA SER A 314 -4.84 1.13 18.75
C SER A 314 -4.25 1.43 20.14
N GLU A 315 -4.02 0.37 20.90
CA GLU A 315 -3.29 0.45 22.18
C GLU A 315 -1.84 0.92 21.99
N ASP A 316 -1.29 0.78 20.77
CA ASP A 316 0.07 1.18 20.42
C ASP A 316 0.22 2.68 20.20
N ARG A 317 -0.88 3.45 20.17
CA ARG A 317 -0.84 4.89 19.89
C ARG A 317 0.03 5.66 20.88
N THR A 318 -0.06 5.32 22.16
CA THR A 318 0.68 5.99 23.24
C THR A 318 2.19 5.84 23.09
N PHE A 319 2.66 4.67 22.61
CA PHE A 319 4.08 4.46 22.33
C PHE A 319 4.62 5.53 21.37
N TYR A 320 3.90 5.79 20.27
CA TYR A 320 4.31 6.77 19.29
C TYR A 320 4.28 8.19 19.84
N GLU A 321 3.29 8.52 20.67
CA GLU A 321 3.17 9.83 21.31
C GLU A 321 4.34 10.07 22.27
N ASP A 322 4.61 9.14 23.17
CA ASP A 322 5.71 9.23 24.14
C ASP A 322 7.07 9.39 23.45
N HIS A 323 7.33 8.60 22.42
CA HIS A 323 8.60 8.64 21.68
C HIS A 323 8.71 9.88 20.78
N LEU A 324 7.60 10.40 20.24
CA LEU A 324 7.63 11.68 19.52
C LEU A 324 7.93 12.82 20.48
N SER A 325 7.30 12.86 21.67
CA SER A 325 7.57 13.90 22.67
C SER A 325 9.02 13.86 23.17
N GLU A 326 9.58 12.65 23.38
CA GLU A 326 11.01 12.51 23.70
C GLU A 326 11.90 13.03 22.56
N LEU A 327 11.65 12.62 21.31
CA LEU A 327 12.41 13.05 20.15
C LEU A 327 12.33 14.57 19.93
N LEU A 328 11.14 15.16 20.05
CA LEU A 328 10.94 16.59 19.91
C LEU A 328 11.74 17.35 20.97
N ARG A 329 11.82 16.85 22.21
CA ARG A 329 12.69 17.43 23.24
C ARG A 329 14.17 17.32 22.88
N MET A 330 14.61 16.21 22.29
CA MET A 330 15.98 16.05 21.77
C MET A 330 16.29 16.99 20.59
N MET A 331 15.26 17.45 19.86
CA MET A 331 15.36 18.40 18.75
C MET A 331 15.12 19.87 19.18
N ASP A 332 15.24 20.18 20.47
CA ASP A 332 14.98 21.51 21.05
C ASP A 332 13.53 22.02 20.86
N SER A 333 12.56 21.10 20.99
CA SER A 333 11.11 21.36 20.96
C SER A 333 10.67 22.24 19.78
N PRO A 334 10.87 21.76 18.53
CA PRO A 334 10.60 22.56 17.35
C PRO A 334 9.11 22.89 17.23
N SER A 335 8.79 24.07 16.69
CA SER A 335 7.40 24.41 16.34
C SER A 335 6.82 23.42 15.33
N TRP A 336 5.49 23.24 15.33
CA TRP A 336 4.78 22.43 14.32
C TRP A 336 5.20 22.79 12.88
N LYS A 337 5.37 24.07 12.57
CA LYS A 337 5.78 24.53 11.23
C LYS A 337 7.18 24.01 10.84
N ALA A 338 8.09 23.84 11.80
CA ALA A 338 9.41 23.28 11.56
C ALA A 338 9.36 21.75 11.40
N VAL A 339 8.54 21.07 12.21
CA VAL A 339 8.24 19.64 12.05
C VAL A 339 7.65 19.35 10.68
N GLU A 340 6.61 20.07 10.28
CA GLU A 340 5.94 19.89 8.98
C GLU A 340 6.92 20.10 7.81
N ARG A 341 7.76 21.14 7.85
CA ARG A 341 8.82 21.35 6.84
C ARG A 341 9.82 20.20 6.77
N THR A 342 10.10 19.56 7.90
CA THR A 342 11.00 18.40 7.95
C THR A 342 10.33 17.19 7.29
N LEU A 343 9.06 16.93 7.63
CA LEU A 343 8.26 15.84 7.05
C LEU A 343 8.09 15.97 5.53
N GLU A 344 7.90 17.19 5.01
CA GLU A 344 7.81 17.48 3.57
C GLU A 344 9.07 17.09 2.78
N GLY A 345 10.22 16.93 3.45
CA GLY A 345 11.43 16.41 2.82
C GLY A 345 11.35 14.92 2.46
N PHE A 346 10.45 14.16 3.07
CA PHE A 346 10.33 12.70 2.93
C PHE A 346 9.16 12.32 2.02
N LEU A 347 8.70 11.07 2.11
CA LEU A 347 7.46 10.62 1.48
C LEU A 347 6.29 11.14 2.32
N TRP A 348 5.77 12.30 1.93
CA TRP A 348 4.75 13.01 2.69
C TRP A 348 3.81 13.79 1.78
N SER A 349 2.55 13.94 2.19
CA SER A 349 1.58 14.82 1.54
C SER A 349 0.82 15.52 2.65
N ARG A 350 0.88 16.85 2.66
CA ARG A 350 0.14 17.68 3.62
C ARG A 350 -1.34 17.37 3.53
N GLU A 351 -1.91 17.30 2.33
CA GLU A 351 -3.33 17.02 2.10
C GLU A 351 -3.73 15.65 2.66
N ALA A 352 -2.89 14.64 2.42
CA ALA A 352 -3.14 13.28 2.89
C ALA A 352 -3.04 13.16 4.42
N CYS A 353 -2.10 13.88 5.05
CA CYS A 353 -1.73 13.64 6.44
C CYS A 353 -2.23 14.73 7.40
N LYS A 354 -2.74 15.88 6.91
CA LYS A 354 -3.07 17.07 7.72
C LYS A 354 -3.92 16.75 8.95
N HIS A 355 -4.98 15.97 8.79
CA HIS A 355 -5.89 15.68 9.89
C HIS A 355 -5.23 14.79 10.94
N GLY A 356 -4.70 13.64 10.54
CA GLY A 356 -4.02 12.73 11.46
C GLY A 356 -2.81 13.31 12.14
N ALA A 357 -2.01 14.10 11.41
CA ALA A 357 -0.84 14.75 11.96
C ALA A 357 -1.21 15.87 12.95
N ALA A 358 -2.30 16.61 12.70
CA ALA A 358 -2.81 17.58 13.67
C ALA A 358 -3.37 16.90 14.93
N MET A 359 -4.08 15.78 14.79
CA MET A 359 -4.54 15.00 15.94
C MET A 359 -3.38 14.44 16.76
N LEU A 360 -2.34 13.92 16.10
CA LEU A 360 -1.11 13.50 16.76
C LEU A 360 -0.42 14.66 17.45
N TRP A 361 -0.26 15.80 16.79
CA TRP A 361 0.39 16.95 17.41
C TRP A 361 -0.34 17.49 18.64
N GLN A 362 -1.67 17.36 18.71
CA GLN A 362 -2.46 17.81 19.85
C GLN A 362 -2.27 16.97 21.12
N SER A 363 -1.75 15.75 21.01
CA SER A 363 -1.49 14.87 22.16
C SER A 363 -0.06 14.93 22.70
N LEU A 364 0.83 15.73 22.10
CA LEU A 364 2.27 15.78 22.43
C LEU A 364 2.69 16.84 23.45
#